data_AF-A0AAF0XA11-F1
#
_entry.id   AF-A0AAF0XA11-F1
#
_cell.length_a   1.000
_cell.length_b   1.000
_cell.length_c   1.000
_cell.angle_alpha   90.00
_cell.angle_beta   90.00
_cell.angle_gamma   90.00
#
_symmetry.space_group_name_H-M   'P 1'
#
loop_
_entity.id
_entity.type
_entity.pdbx_description
1 polymer ?
#
loop_
_entity_poly.entity_id
_entity_poly.type
_entity_poly.pdbx_seq_one_letter_code
_entity_poly.pdbx_strand_id
1 'polypeptide(L)'
;MGIRIKKIHFQKKTMKNMLIFFPMIALNHHYIVAYDLRNPSMEILDNRKSDKSLNQLYGDQIHNLHKHFLLYLRSKRSINHMGYVSILPQRLVMDWQTVHNDVDCGVFAMHHMGSYYGGGDSGWKDRIIPESVSKVFFGVLTLVPF
;
A
#
# COMPACT_ATOMS: atom_id res chain seq x y z
N MET A 1 49.26 -28.58 -15.93
CA MET A 1 48.75 -27.83 -14.75
C MET A 1 47.66 -26.88 -15.27
N GLY A 2 46.38 -27.26 -15.15
CA GLY A 2 45.26 -26.55 -15.78
C GLY A 2 44.41 -25.80 -14.76
N ILE A 3 44.20 -24.51 -14.96
CA ILE A 3 43.41 -23.65 -14.06
C ILE A 3 41.92 -24.00 -14.24
N ARG A 4 41.29 -24.47 -13.17
CA ARG A 4 39.85 -24.75 -13.12
C ARG A 4 39.11 -23.46 -12.76
N ILE A 5 38.58 -22.76 -13.75
CA ILE A 5 37.72 -21.58 -13.50
C ILE A 5 36.38 -22.08 -12.96
N LYS A 6 36.12 -21.84 -11.68
CA LYS A 6 34.78 -22.09 -11.10
C LYS A 6 33.81 -21.16 -11.81
N LYS A 7 32.82 -21.73 -12.52
CA LYS A 7 31.63 -21.01 -12.99
C LYS A 7 31.05 -20.26 -11.78
N ILE A 8 31.19 -18.94 -11.78
CA ILE A 8 30.52 -18.08 -10.80
C ILE A 8 29.03 -18.26 -11.05
N HIS A 9 28.37 -19.03 -10.19
CA HIS A 9 26.92 -19.04 -10.13
C HIS A 9 26.53 -17.65 -9.65
N PHE A 10 26.13 -16.78 -10.58
CA PHE A 10 25.43 -15.55 -10.24
C PHE A 10 24.10 -16.00 -9.66
N GLN A 11 24.08 -16.26 -8.34
CA GLN A 11 22.85 -16.47 -7.61
C GLN A 11 21.99 -15.25 -7.93
N LYS A 12 20.90 -15.44 -8.68
CA LYS A 12 19.87 -14.40 -8.84
C LYS A 12 19.50 -14.03 -7.42
N LYS A 13 19.96 -12.86 -6.96
CA LYS A 13 19.53 -12.29 -5.68
C LYS A 13 18.03 -12.07 -5.84
N THR A 14 17.24 -13.02 -5.37
CA THR A 14 15.78 -12.93 -5.38
C THR A 14 15.42 -11.72 -4.54
N MET A 15 15.09 -10.63 -5.21
CA MET A 15 14.56 -9.41 -4.59
C MET A 15 13.18 -9.76 -4.03
N LYS A 16 13.15 -10.27 -2.79
CA LYS A 16 11.94 -10.88 -2.22
C LYS A 16 10.78 -9.89 -2.10
N ASN A 17 11.06 -8.59 -1.96
CA ASN A 17 10.04 -7.55 -1.91
C ASN A 17 10.36 -6.46 -2.93
N MET A 18 9.51 -6.32 -3.94
CA MET A 18 9.65 -5.37 -5.04
C MET A 18 8.45 -4.41 -5.06
N LEU A 19 7.94 -4.10 -3.87
CA LEU A 19 6.87 -3.13 -3.66
C LEU A 19 7.45 -1.72 -3.50
N ILE A 20 6.79 -0.75 -4.11
CA ILE A 20 7.06 0.67 -3.91
C ILE A 20 5.82 1.30 -3.29
N PHE A 21 5.99 1.93 -2.13
CA PHE A 21 4.92 2.61 -1.42
C PHE A 21 5.07 4.12 -1.56
N PHE A 22 3.98 4.78 -1.93
CA PHE A 22 3.85 6.23 -1.89
C PHE A 22 2.85 6.60 -0.78
N PRO A 23 3.31 7.21 0.32
CA PRO A 23 2.40 7.79 1.30
C PRO A 23 1.76 9.03 0.70
N MET A 24 0.43 9.05 0.68
CA MET A 24 -0.38 10.09 0.07
C MET A 24 -1.23 10.79 1.14
N ILE A 25 -1.51 12.06 0.89
CA ILE A 25 -2.42 12.88 1.70
C ILE A 25 -3.38 13.58 0.76
N ALA A 26 -4.69 13.44 1.02
CA ALA A 26 -5.73 14.19 0.32
C ALA A 26 -6.82 14.59 1.32
N LEU A 27 -7.18 15.88 1.37
CA LEU A 27 -8.20 16.41 2.28
C LEU A 27 -7.99 15.98 3.75
N ASN A 28 -6.76 16.09 4.24
CA ASN A 28 -6.32 15.65 5.59
C ASN A 28 -6.45 14.14 5.86
N HIS A 29 -6.67 13.32 4.84
CA HIS A 29 -6.72 11.87 4.96
C HIS A 29 -5.44 11.21 4.44
N HIS A 30 -4.85 10.31 5.23
CA HIS A 30 -3.66 9.54 4.88
C HIS A 30 -4.02 8.18 4.27
N TYR A 31 -3.35 7.82 3.18
CA TYR A 31 -3.50 6.51 2.52
C TYR A 31 -2.21 6.15 1.76
N ILE A 32 -2.10 4.93 1.28
CA ILE A 32 -0.93 4.45 0.54
C ILE A 32 -1.31 4.10 -0.91
N VAL A 33 -0.46 4.46 -1.87
CA VAL A 33 -0.47 3.86 -3.20
C VAL A 33 0.73 2.91 -3.31
N ALA A 34 0.46 1.63 -3.53
CA ALA A 34 1.44 0.58 -3.67
C ALA A 34 1.59 0.17 -5.14
N TYR A 35 2.81 0.06 -5.62
CA TYR A 35 3.14 -0.56 -6.91
C TYR A 35 3.89 -1.85 -6.69
N ASP A 36 3.44 -2.94 -7.32
CA ASP A 36 4.19 -4.19 -7.36
C ASP A 36 5.04 -4.27 -8.63
N LEU A 37 6.36 -4.39 -8.44
CA LEU A 37 7.33 -4.56 -9.52
C LEU A 37 7.49 -6.00 -10.01
N ARG A 38 6.92 -6.98 -9.29
CA ARG A 38 6.94 -8.42 -9.64
C ARG A 38 5.78 -8.75 -10.56
N ASN A 39 4.59 -8.28 -10.21
CA ASN A 39 3.38 -8.37 -11.00
C ASN A 39 2.81 -6.96 -11.15
N PRO A 40 2.92 -6.30 -12.32
CA PRO A 40 2.56 -4.91 -12.47
C PRO A 40 1.14 -4.59 -11.96
N SER A 41 1.07 -3.89 -10.82
CA SER A 41 -0.17 -3.43 -10.18
C SER A 41 -0.02 -2.00 -9.66
N MET A 42 -1.17 -1.35 -9.43
CA MET A 42 -1.26 -0.10 -8.67
C MET A 42 -2.44 -0.22 -7.70
N GLU A 43 -2.14 -0.42 -6.43
CA GLU A 43 -3.12 -0.72 -5.39
C GLU A 43 -3.21 0.43 -4.39
N ILE A 44 -4.43 0.86 -4.05
CA ILE A 44 -4.68 1.92 -3.08
C ILE A 44 -5.12 1.27 -1.77
N LEU A 45 -4.32 1.49 -0.72
CA LEU A 45 -4.54 0.99 0.64
C LEU A 45 -5.10 2.13 1.48
N ASP A 46 -6.43 2.17 1.61
CA ASP A 46 -7.19 3.19 2.32
C ASP A 46 -8.04 2.53 3.40
N ASN A 47 -7.96 3.02 4.64
CA ASN A 47 -8.74 2.48 5.75
C ASN A 47 -10.21 2.87 5.72
N ARG A 48 -10.60 3.95 5.04
CA ARG A 48 -12.02 4.36 4.98
C ARG A 48 -12.82 3.36 4.21
N LYS A 49 -14.05 3.08 4.60
CA LYS A 49 -15.07 2.38 3.81
C LYS A 49 -15.84 3.40 2.98
N SER A 50 -15.91 3.19 1.66
CA SER A 50 -16.65 4.09 0.77
C SER A 50 -17.03 3.39 -0.54
N ASP A 51 -18.19 3.79 -1.06
CA ASP A 51 -18.74 3.47 -2.38
C ASP A 51 -18.47 4.55 -3.43
N LYS A 52 -17.84 5.66 -3.03
CA LYS A 52 -17.46 6.76 -3.93
C LYS A 52 -16.43 6.29 -4.95
N SER A 53 -16.48 6.89 -6.13
CA SER A 53 -15.49 6.67 -7.18
C SER A 53 -14.09 7.14 -6.74
N LEU A 54 -13.05 6.59 -7.39
CA LEU A 54 -11.66 6.99 -7.13
C LEU A 54 -11.44 8.51 -7.30
N ASN A 55 -12.06 9.11 -8.32
CA ASN A 55 -11.93 10.54 -8.56
C ASN A 55 -12.57 11.37 -7.42
N GLN A 56 -13.70 10.92 -6.87
CA GLN A 56 -14.34 11.59 -5.73
C GLN A 56 -13.54 11.46 -4.43
N LEU A 57 -12.76 10.38 -4.27
CA LEU A 57 -11.96 10.14 -3.06
C LEU A 57 -10.57 10.76 -3.11
N TYR A 58 -9.92 10.77 -4.27
CA TYR A 58 -8.50 11.06 -4.42
C TYR A 58 -8.20 12.18 -5.42
N GLY A 59 -9.17 12.57 -6.24
CA GLY A 59 -8.99 13.51 -7.34
C GLY A 59 -7.91 13.06 -8.33
N ASP A 60 -7.25 14.03 -8.94
CA ASP A 60 -6.22 13.79 -9.96
C ASP A 60 -4.87 13.31 -9.41
N GLN A 61 -4.70 13.25 -8.08
CA GLN A 61 -3.41 12.96 -7.45
C GLN A 61 -2.88 11.56 -7.81
N ILE A 62 -3.77 10.58 -7.96
CA ILE A 62 -3.40 9.22 -8.40
C ILE A 62 -2.88 9.24 -9.84
N HIS A 63 -3.55 9.95 -10.73
CA HIS A 63 -3.13 10.10 -12.12
C HIS A 63 -1.78 10.82 -12.22
N ASN A 64 -1.62 11.91 -11.47
CA ASN A 64 -0.37 12.67 -11.41
C ASN A 64 0.78 11.81 -10.87
N LEU A 65 0.57 11.07 -9.78
CA LEU A 65 1.56 10.13 -9.26
C LEU A 65 1.95 9.10 -10.33
N HIS A 66 0.96 8.50 -10.99
CA HIS A 66 1.21 7.50 -12.02
C HIS A 66 2.05 8.04 -13.18
N LYS A 67 1.71 9.23 -13.69
CA LYS A 67 2.47 9.90 -14.75
C LYS A 67 3.94 10.10 -14.36
N HIS A 68 4.21 10.60 -13.15
CA HIS A 68 5.59 10.83 -12.69
C HIS A 68 6.33 9.51 -12.44
N PHE A 69 5.63 8.50 -11.92
CA PHE A 69 6.21 7.18 -11.72
C PHE A 69 6.59 6.52 -13.05
N LEU A 70 5.76 6.64 -14.09
CA LEU A 70 6.10 6.16 -15.44
C LEU A 70 7.34 6.87 -16.02
N LEU A 71 7.45 8.19 -15.84
CA LEU A 71 8.65 8.93 -16.25
C LEU A 71 9.90 8.43 -15.51
N TYR A 72 9.77 8.18 -14.20
CA TYR A 72 10.82 7.57 -13.42
C TYR A 72 11.20 6.18 -13.95
N LEU A 73 10.23 5.29 -14.18
CA LEU A 73 10.50 3.94 -14.70
C LEU A 73 11.16 3.98 -16.09
N ARG A 74 10.71 4.86 -16.98
CA ARG A 74 11.33 5.07 -18.31
C ARG A 74 12.80 5.48 -18.20
N SER A 75 13.16 6.25 -17.17
CA SER A 75 14.55 6.62 -16.92
C SER A 75 15.42 5.44 -16.42
N LYS A 76 14.81 4.35 -15.93
CA LYS A 76 15.50 3.16 -15.40
C LYS A 76 15.53 2.06 -16.45
N ARG A 77 16.71 1.85 -17.04
CA ARG A 77 16.95 0.83 -18.10
C ARG A 77 16.59 -0.62 -17.70
N SER A 78 16.52 -0.93 -16.41
CA SER A 78 16.30 -2.29 -15.89
C SER A 78 14.84 -2.63 -15.57
N ILE A 79 13.90 -1.70 -15.67
CA ILE A 79 12.48 -1.94 -15.34
C ILE A 79 11.65 -1.89 -16.62
N ASN A 80 10.79 -2.90 -16.83
CA ASN A 80 9.87 -2.94 -17.95
C ASN A 80 8.72 -1.93 -17.76
N HIS A 81 8.97 -0.67 -18.10
CA HIS A 81 7.99 0.42 -17.97
C HIS A 81 6.71 0.19 -18.79
N MET A 82 6.77 -0.56 -19.89
CA MET A 82 5.60 -0.82 -20.76
C MET A 82 4.50 -1.58 -20.03
N GLY A 83 4.86 -2.44 -19.07
CA GLY A 83 3.89 -3.16 -18.23
C GLY A 83 3.05 -2.25 -17.33
N TYR A 84 3.47 -0.99 -17.14
CA TYR A 84 2.81 -0.04 -16.24
C TYR A 84 1.93 0.98 -16.96
N VAL A 85 2.08 1.16 -18.27
CA VAL A 85 1.42 2.24 -19.03
C VAL A 85 -0.11 2.17 -18.97
N SER A 86 -0.66 0.96 -18.97
CA SER A 86 -2.10 0.70 -19.00
C SER A 86 -2.67 0.20 -17.67
N ILE A 87 -1.90 0.29 -16.57
CA ILE A 87 -2.39 -0.15 -15.26
C ILE A 87 -3.43 0.86 -14.77
N LEU A 88 -4.57 0.33 -14.34
CA LEU A 88 -5.59 1.11 -13.64
C LEU A 88 -5.38 1.00 -12.12
N PRO A 89 -5.55 2.10 -11.38
CA PRO A 89 -5.55 2.04 -9.92
C PRO A 89 -6.70 1.17 -9.40
N GLN A 90 -6.40 0.29 -8.45
CA GLN A 90 -7.38 -0.53 -7.75
C GLN A 90 -7.37 -0.19 -6.27
N ARG A 91 -8.49 0.32 -5.74
CA ARG A 91 -8.67 0.46 -4.30
C ARG A 91 -9.03 -0.87 -3.69
N LEU A 92 -8.24 -1.34 -2.73
CA LEU A 92 -8.52 -2.60 -2.04
C LEU A 92 -9.70 -2.44 -1.09
N VAL A 93 -10.51 -3.49 -1.01
CA VAL A 93 -11.61 -3.61 -0.06
C VAL A 93 -11.16 -4.58 1.02
N MET A 94 -11.21 -4.14 2.27
CA MET A 94 -10.77 -4.94 3.41
C MET A 94 -11.89 -4.96 4.45
N ASP A 95 -12.05 -6.10 5.12
CA ASP A 95 -13.14 -6.29 6.10
C ASP A 95 -13.03 -5.37 7.31
N TRP A 96 -11.84 -4.82 7.58
CA TRP A 96 -11.54 -3.92 8.69
C TRP A 96 -11.59 -2.43 8.33
N GLN A 97 -12.07 -2.05 7.13
CA GLN A 97 -12.24 -0.64 6.77
C GLN A 97 -13.22 0.06 7.72
N THR A 98 -12.90 1.29 8.09
CA THR A 98 -13.61 2.12 9.07
C THR A 98 -14.59 3.07 8.39
N VAL A 99 -15.72 3.34 9.04
CA VAL A 99 -16.71 4.33 8.60
C VAL A 99 -16.55 5.63 9.39
N HIS A 100 -16.21 5.55 10.69
CA HIS A 100 -16.19 6.71 11.58
C HIS A 100 -14.79 7.12 12.04
N ASN A 101 -13.82 6.21 12.06
CA ASN A 101 -12.45 6.54 12.41
C ASN A 101 -11.70 7.20 11.24
N ASP A 102 -11.64 8.53 11.28
CA ASP A 102 -10.87 9.39 10.38
C ASP A 102 -9.53 9.87 10.99
N VAL A 103 -9.42 9.87 12.32
CA VAL A 103 -8.23 10.36 13.06
C VAL A 103 -7.02 9.44 12.95
N ASP A 104 -7.21 8.13 12.87
CA ASP A 104 -6.10 7.16 12.88
C ASP A 104 -5.57 6.83 11.49
N CYS A 105 -6.03 7.51 10.43
CA CYS A 105 -5.67 7.19 9.03
C CYS A 105 -4.15 7.10 8.79
N GLY A 106 -3.35 7.91 9.49
CA GLY A 106 -1.88 7.83 9.45
C GLY A 106 -1.31 6.54 10.06
N VAL A 107 -1.90 6.04 11.14
CA VAL A 107 -1.53 4.78 11.78
C VAL A 107 -1.87 3.61 10.87
N PHE A 108 -3.06 3.61 10.27
CA PHE A 108 -3.44 2.63 9.24
C PHE A 108 -2.47 2.65 8.06
N ALA A 109 -2.10 3.83 7.55
CA ALA A 109 -1.15 3.96 6.44
C ALA A 109 0.23 3.38 6.79
N MET A 110 0.76 3.65 7.98
CA MET A 110 2.02 3.05 8.46
C MET A 110 1.92 1.53 8.59
N HIS A 111 0.81 1.05 9.14
CA HIS A 111 0.56 -0.38 9.31
C HIS A 111 0.46 -1.11 7.96
N HIS A 112 -0.26 -0.53 6.99
CA HIS A 112 -0.36 -1.06 5.63
C HIS A 112 1.02 -1.24 4.98
N MET A 113 1.93 -0.28 5.14
CA MET A 113 3.30 -0.42 4.62
C MET A 113 4.09 -1.56 5.28
N GLY A 114 3.78 -1.91 6.53
CA GLY A 114 4.43 -3.01 7.26
C GLY A 114 3.80 -4.39 7.04
N SER A 115 2.50 -4.45 6.75
CA SER A 115 1.74 -5.69 6.63
C SER A 115 1.41 -6.10 5.19
N TYR A 116 1.47 -5.18 4.22
CA TYR A 116 1.12 -5.45 2.83
C TYR A 116 2.28 -6.03 2.02
N TYR A 117 2.03 -7.16 1.34
CA TYR A 117 3.04 -7.87 0.54
C TYR A 117 2.65 -8.06 -0.93
N GLY A 118 1.65 -7.32 -1.43
CA GLY A 118 1.18 -7.39 -2.82
C GLY A 118 0.19 -8.53 -3.07
N GLY A 119 -0.47 -8.50 -4.22
CA GLY A 119 -1.41 -9.56 -4.64
C GLY A 119 -2.87 -9.28 -4.29
N GLY A 120 -3.26 -8.01 -4.22
CA GLY A 120 -4.62 -7.60 -3.88
C GLY A 120 -4.99 -7.81 -2.42
N ASP A 121 -6.29 -7.83 -2.15
CA ASP A 121 -6.92 -8.12 -0.87
C ASP A 121 -6.96 -9.63 -0.57
N SER A 122 -6.92 -10.47 -1.59
CA SER A 122 -6.95 -11.92 -1.46
C SER A 122 -5.76 -12.45 -0.66
N GLY A 123 -6.01 -12.90 0.56
CA GLY A 123 -4.99 -13.47 1.43
C GLY A 123 -4.20 -12.46 2.26
N TRP A 124 -4.50 -11.16 2.17
CA TRP A 124 -4.00 -10.18 3.12
C TRP A 124 -4.77 -10.35 4.44
N LYS A 125 -4.20 -11.15 5.34
CA LYS A 125 -4.77 -11.39 6.67
C LYS A 125 -4.15 -10.43 7.66
N ASP A 126 -4.79 -9.28 7.81
CA ASP A 126 -4.39 -8.34 8.83
C ASP A 126 -5.00 -8.69 10.21
N ARG A 127 -4.37 -8.21 11.27
CA ARG A 127 -4.82 -8.38 12.67
C ARG A 127 -5.65 -7.19 13.16
N ILE A 128 -6.09 -6.34 12.24
CA ILE A 128 -6.98 -5.21 12.54
C ILE A 128 -8.39 -5.75 12.74
N ILE A 129 -8.97 -5.42 13.89
CA ILE A 129 -10.35 -5.77 14.22
C ILE A 129 -11.27 -4.72 13.57
N PRO A 130 -12.41 -5.13 12.96
CA PRO A 130 -13.37 -4.18 12.42
C PRO A 130 -13.79 -3.13 13.46
N GLU A 131 -14.05 -1.92 12.97
CA GLU A 131 -14.53 -0.82 13.82
C GLU A 131 -15.77 -1.25 14.60
N SER A 132 -15.67 -1.25 15.93
CA SER A 132 -16.79 -1.47 16.82
C SER A 132 -17.25 -0.14 17.40
N VAL A 133 -18.54 0.16 17.28
CA VAL A 133 -19.14 1.27 18.03
C VAL A 133 -19.34 0.80 19.47
N SER A 134 -18.27 0.86 20.27
CA SER A 134 -18.40 0.76 21.71
C SER A 134 -19.23 1.96 22.15
N LYS A 135 -20.47 1.75 22.61
CA LYS A 135 -21.17 2.76 23.41
C LYS A 135 -20.33 2.94 24.68
N VAL A 136 -19.43 3.93 24.69
CA VAL A 136 -18.71 4.31 25.88
C VAL A 136 -19.75 4.90 26.84
N PHE A 137 -20.31 4.06 27.70
CA PHE A 137 -20.86 4.53 28.96
C PHE A 137 -19.66 5.11 29.73
N PHE A 138 -19.64 6.43 29.91
CA PHE A 138 -18.69 7.10 30.79
C PHE A 138 -18.98 6.68 32.24
N GLY A 139 -18.52 5.49 32.61
CA GLY A 139 -18.23 5.14 33.99
C GLY A 139 -16.86 5.72 34.33
N VAL A 140 -16.85 6.70 35.21
CA VAL A 140 -15.65 7.35 35.76
C VAL A 140 -14.63 6.29 36.18
N LEU A 141 -13.55 6.11 35.41
CA LEU A 141 -12.38 5.35 35.85
C LEU A 141 -11.38 6.34 36.45
N THR A 142 -11.21 6.26 37.76
CA THR A 142 -10.12 6.89 38.49
C THR A 142 -8.78 6.30 38.06
N LEU A 143 -7.83 7.17 37.75
CA LEU A 143 -6.45 6.84 37.41
C LEU A 143 -5.75 6.23 38.64
N VAL A 144 -5.11 5.07 38.47
CA VAL A 144 -4.02 4.63 39.34
C VAL A 144 -2.73 4.79 38.53
N PRO A 145 -1.79 5.65 38.93
CA PRO A 145 -0.52 5.82 38.21
C PRO A 145 0.43 4.66 38.54
N PHE A 146 1.25 4.30 37.55
CA PHE A 146 2.51 3.61 37.79
C PHE A 146 3.56 4.61 38.27
#